data_AF-A0ABD5DCQ1-F1
#
_entry.id   AF-A0ABD5DCQ1-F1
#
_cell.length_a   1.000
_cell.length_b   1.000
_cell.length_c   1.000
_cell.angle_alpha   90.00
_cell.angle_beta   90.00
_cell.angle_gamma   90.00
#
_symmetry.space_group_name_H-M   'P 1'
#
loop_
_entity.id
_entity.type
_entity.pdbx_description
1 polymer ?
#
loop_
_entity_poly.entity_id
_entity_poly.type
_entity_poly.pdbx_seq_one_letter_code
_entity_poly.pdbx_strand_id
1 'polypeptide(L)'
;AYTMWYAHRVKRTPQKSPVYENDCRNREQFLSIQDTSVHFSIADRVIIIAFVLALAVISWGLITRGWYMVEIGSVFLALGLFSGIVGRMGISGMADSFVEGCKEFVYAAVVIGLARGILVVAENGRIIDTLLFGLSEMLEGLPQYA
;
A
#
# COMPACT_ATOMS: atom_id res chain seq x y z
N ALA A 1 13.90 26.98 17.82
CA ALA A 1 15.29 27.23 18.31
C ALA A 1 15.94 25.97 18.89
N TYR A 2 15.31 25.27 19.83
CA TYR A 2 15.84 24.05 20.46
C TYR A 2 16.15 22.90 19.49
N THR A 3 15.30 22.64 18.49
CA THR A 3 15.51 21.61 17.47
C THR A 3 16.78 21.86 16.65
N MET A 4 17.01 23.08 16.21
CA MET A 4 18.22 23.47 15.46
C MET A 4 19.48 23.43 16.33
N TRP A 5 19.39 23.84 17.60
CA TRP A 5 20.50 23.72 18.55
C TRP A 5 20.86 22.25 18.84
N TYR A 6 19.84 21.41 19.06
CA TYR A 6 20.00 19.98 19.29
C TYR A 6 20.56 19.27 18.05
N ALA A 7 20.04 19.57 16.86
CA ALA A 7 20.57 19.05 15.59
C ALA A 7 22.04 19.44 15.39
N HIS A 8 22.43 20.68 15.69
CA HIS A 8 23.81 21.13 15.60
C HIS A 8 24.72 20.44 16.63
N ARG A 9 24.19 20.15 17.83
CA ARG A 9 24.88 19.40 18.89
C ARG A 9 25.11 17.93 18.49
N VAL A 10 24.10 17.26 17.93
CA VAL A 10 24.22 15.88 17.44
C VAL A 10 25.16 15.80 16.23
N LYS A 11 25.12 16.79 15.33
CA LYS A 11 26.03 16.87 14.17
C LYS A 11 27.51 17.04 14.57
N ARG A 12 27.79 17.77 15.66
CA ARG A 12 29.15 17.98 16.19
C ARG A 12 29.63 16.83 17.09
N THR A 13 28.72 16.15 17.78
CA THR A 13 29.06 15.02 18.65
C THR A 13 27.96 13.95 18.56
N PRO A 14 28.09 13.00 17.61
CA PRO A 14 27.08 11.96 17.36
C PRO A 14 26.71 11.15 18.60
N GLN A 15 27.68 10.91 19.49
CA GLN A 15 27.53 10.16 20.75
C GLN A 15 26.56 10.79 21.76
N LYS A 16 26.18 12.06 21.60
CA LYS A 16 25.21 12.73 22.49
C LYS A 16 23.75 12.45 22.09
N SER A 17 23.53 11.73 21.00
CA SER A 17 22.19 11.26 20.62
C SER A 17 21.79 10.08 21.51
N PRO A 18 20.60 10.08 22.13
CA PRO A 18 20.02 8.90 22.78
C PRO A 18 19.85 7.72 21.82
N VAL A 19 19.87 7.99 20.52
CA VAL A 19 19.70 7.02 19.43
C VAL A 19 21.05 6.65 18.81
N TYR A 20 22.19 7.05 19.39
CA TYR A 20 23.52 6.85 18.80
C TYR A 20 23.83 5.39 18.43
N GLU A 21 23.47 4.43 19.30
CA GLU A 21 23.69 3.01 19.03
C GLU A 21 22.83 2.50 17.86
N ASN A 22 21.57 2.92 17.80
CA ASN A 22 20.68 2.64 16.67
C ASN A 22 21.17 3.34 15.39
N ASP A 23 21.71 4.56 15.50
CA ASP A 23 22.25 5.33 14.37
C ASP A 23 23.51 4.67 13.81
N CYS A 24 24.42 4.17 14.65
CA CYS A 24 25.57 3.38 14.22
C CYS A 24 25.16 2.09 13.50
N ARG A 25 24.25 1.30 14.08
CA ARG A 25 23.74 0.06 13.47
C ARG A 25 23.04 0.33 12.13
N ASN A 26 22.20 1.35 12.10
CA ASN A 26 21.49 1.78 10.91
C ASN A 26 22.48 2.28 9.85
N ARG A 27 23.51 3.04 10.24
CA ARG A 27 24.55 3.54 9.34
C ARG A 27 25.40 2.42 8.75
N GLU A 28 25.72 1.37 9.49
CA GLU A 28 26.38 0.17 8.94
C GLU A 28 25.49 -0.56 7.93
N GLN A 29 24.20 -0.73 8.23
CA GLN A 29 23.23 -1.27 7.26
C GLN A 29 23.07 -0.39 6.02
N PHE A 30 23.04 0.94 6.18
CA PHE A 30 22.93 1.87 5.06
C PHE A 30 24.22 1.97 4.24
N LEU A 31 25.40 1.87 4.87
CA LEU A 31 26.69 1.86 4.18
C LEU A 31 26.91 0.55 3.40
N SER A 32 26.48 -0.59 3.93
CA SER A 32 26.52 -1.87 3.20
C SER A 32 25.57 -1.90 2.00
N ILE A 33 24.46 -1.14 2.06
CA ILE A 33 23.56 -0.92 0.92
C ILE A 33 24.16 0.10 -0.07
N GLN A 34 24.89 1.11 0.41
CA GLN A 34 25.43 2.21 -0.42
C GLN A 34 26.61 1.79 -1.30
N ASP A 35 27.39 0.77 -0.91
CA ASP A 35 28.41 0.14 -1.77
C ASP A 35 27.79 -0.64 -2.96
N THR A 36 26.48 -0.93 -2.89
CA THR A 36 25.72 -1.34 -4.07
C THR A 36 25.32 -0.08 -4.81
N SER A 37 26.18 0.41 -5.70
CA SER A 37 25.84 1.49 -6.63
C SER A 37 24.53 1.12 -7.33
N VAL A 38 23.42 1.74 -6.94
CA VAL A 38 22.10 1.55 -7.55
C VAL A 38 22.18 2.18 -8.94
N HIS A 39 22.70 1.42 -9.90
CA HIS A 39 22.69 1.80 -11.29
C HIS A 39 21.25 1.76 -11.75
N PHE A 40 20.60 2.93 -11.80
CA PHE A 40 19.31 3.10 -12.46
C PHE A 40 19.46 2.60 -13.89
N SER A 41 18.87 1.44 -14.15
CA SER A 41 18.89 0.83 -15.47
C SER A 41 17.86 1.52 -16.35
N ILE A 42 18.06 1.43 -17.65
CA ILE A 42 17.05 1.84 -18.64
C ILE A 42 15.76 1.05 -18.41
N ALA A 43 15.87 -0.20 -17.94
CA ALA A 43 14.73 -1.03 -17.55
C ALA A 43 13.88 -0.39 -16.44
N ASP A 44 14.50 0.12 -15.39
CA ASP A 44 13.80 0.74 -14.25
C ASP A 44 13.04 1.99 -14.69
N ARG A 45 13.66 2.81 -15.55
CA ARG A 45 13.01 3.98 -16.14
C ARG A 45 11.79 3.60 -16.98
N VAL A 46 11.88 2.52 -17.78
CA VAL A 46 10.76 2.03 -18.58
C VAL A 46 9.62 1.53 -17.67
N ILE A 47 9.93 0.82 -16.59
CA ILE A 47 8.94 0.33 -15.63
C ILE A 47 8.21 1.50 -14.95
N ILE A 48 8.93 2.55 -14.54
CA ILE A 48 8.34 3.74 -13.94
C ILE A 48 7.39 4.45 -14.92
N ILE A 49 7.80 4.60 -16.18
CA ILE A 49 6.94 5.20 -17.22
C ILE A 49 5.69 4.34 -17.43
N ALA A 50 5.84 3.02 -17.51
CA ALA A 50 4.72 2.09 -17.65
C ALA A 50 3.75 2.17 -16.47
N PHE A 51 4.26 2.35 -15.24
CA PHE A 51 3.44 2.54 -14.05
C PHE A 51 2.62 3.83 -14.11
N VAL A 52 3.22 4.95 -14.51
CA VAL A 52 2.49 6.23 -14.69
C VAL A 52 1.42 6.10 -15.77
N LEU A 53 1.73 5.43 -16.88
CA LEU A 53 0.76 5.17 -17.95
C LEU A 53 -0.39 4.28 -17.46
N ALA A 54 -0.11 3.23 -16.68
CA ALA A 54 -1.14 2.36 -16.11
C ALA A 54 -2.10 3.14 -15.21
N LEU A 55 -1.59 4.05 -14.38
CA LEU A 55 -2.43 4.93 -13.57
C LEU A 55 -3.32 5.84 -14.42
N ALA A 56 -2.77 6.45 -15.47
CA ALA A 56 -3.55 7.28 -16.39
C ALA A 56 -4.65 6.47 -17.10
N VAL A 57 -4.36 5.24 -17.51
CA VAL A 57 -5.32 4.31 -18.12
C VAL A 57 -6.42 3.93 -17.14
N ILE A 58 -6.08 3.64 -15.88
CA ILE A 58 -7.07 3.33 -14.83
C ILE A 58 -7.97 4.54 -14.58
N SER A 59 -7.40 5.74 -14.43
CA SER A 59 -8.19 6.96 -14.23
C SER A 59 -9.15 7.23 -15.40
N TRP A 60 -8.67 7.07 -16.63
CA TRP A 60 -9.51 7.20 -17.82
C TRP A 60 -10.60 6.12 -17.88
N GLY A 61 -10.24 4.85 -17.63
CA GLY A 61 -11.15 3.71 -17.67
C GLY A 61 -12.25 3.78 -16.62
N LEU A 62 -11.93 4.28 -15.42
CA LEU A 62 -12.90 4.52 -14.36
C LEU A 62 -13.96 5.54 -14.80
N ILE A 63 -13.54 6.66 -15.39
CA ILE A 63 -14.44 7.77 -15.76
C ILE A 63 -15.30 7.43 -16.99
N THR A 64 -14.73 6.77 -17.99
CA THR A 64 -15.39 6.61 -19.29
C THR A 64 -16.11 5.27 -19.47
N ARG A 65 -15.57 4.19 -18.90
CA ARG A 65 -16.03 2.81 -19.12
C ARG A 65 -16.64 2.19 -17.86
N GLY A 66 -16.60 2.89 -16.73
CA GLY A 66 -17.10 2.37 -15.44
C GLY A 66 -16.29 1.19 -14.92
N TRP A 67 -15.00 1.13 -15.22
CA TRP A 67 -14.12 0.05 -14.75
C TRP A 67 -14.14 -0.08 -13.23
N TYR A 68 -14.22 -1.30 -12.75
CA TYR A 68 -14.26 -1.59 -11.31
C TYR A 68 -13.14 -2.58 -10.96
N MET A 69 -13.38 -3.49 -10.02
CA MET A 69 -12.30 -4.32 -9.47
C MET A 69 -11.59 -5.19 -10.51
N VAL A 70 -12.32 -5.80 -11.45
CA VAL A 70 -11.76 -6.80 -12.37
C VAL A 70 -10.84 -6.14 -13.38
N GLU A 71 -11.27 -5.04 -14.01
CA GLU A 71 -10.50 -4.34 -15.03
C GLU A 71 -9.26 -3.67 -14.43
N ILE A 72 -9.42 -3.04 -13.26
CA ILE A 72 -8.30 -2.43 -12.52
C ILE A 72 -7.28 -3.50 -12.14
N GLY A 73 -7.73 -4.63 -11.59
CA GLY A 73 -6.87 -5.75 -11.26
C GLY A 73 -6.12 -6.32 -12.47
N SER A 74 -6.79 -6.40 -13.62
CA SER A 74 -6.18 -6.87 -14.88
C SER A 74 -5.06 -5.96 -15.37
N VAL A 75 -5.22 -4.64 -15.26
CA VAL A 75 -4.18 -3.67 -15.64
C VAL A 75 -2.96 -3.79 -14.72
N PHE A 76 -3.16 -3.89 -13.40
CA PHE A 76 -2.06 -4.06 -12.45
C PHE A 76 -1.34 -5.39 -12.64
N LEU A 77 -2.07 -6.48 -12.92
CA LEU A 77 -1.47 -7.77 -13.21
C LEU A 77 -0.65 -7.71 -14.50
N ALA A 78 -1.19 -7.12 -15.57
CA ALA A 78 -0.46 -6.93 -16.82
C ALA A 78 0.80 -6.08 -16.63
N LEU A 79 0.71 -5.02 -15.81
CA LEU A 79 1.86 -4.18 -15.47
C LEU A 79 2.93 -4.96 -14.68
N GLY A 80 2.54 -5.75 -13.69
CA GLY A 80 3.46 -6.59 -12.92
C GLY A 80 4.16 -7.66 -13.77
N LEU A 81 3.42 -8.28 -14.69
CA LEU A 81 4.00 -9.21 -15.66
C LEU A 81 4.96 -8.49 -16.61
N PHE A 82 4.57 -7.33 -17.13
CA PHE A 82 5.42 -6.50 -17.98
C PHE A 82 6.71 -6.08 -17.26
N SER A 83 6.62 -5.64 -16.00
CA SER A 83 7.80 -5.24 -15.23
C SER A 83 8.74 -6.41 -14.95
N GLY A 84 8.22 -7.60 -14.68
CA GLY A 84 9.04 -8.80 -14.49
C GLY A 84 9.77 -9.24 -15.77
N ILE A 85 9.14 -9.09 -16.93
CA ILE A 85 9.75 -9.37 -18.24
C ILE A 85 10.84 -8.34 -18.56
N VAL A 86 10.56 -7.04 -18.41
CA VAL A 86 11.51 -5.95 -18.68
C VAL A 86 12.69 -5.99 -17.69
N GLY A 87 12.43 -6.34 -16.44
CA GLY A 87 13.43 -6.56 -15.39
C GLY A 87 14.25 -7.84 -15.54
N ARG A 88 13.93 -8.71 -16.52
CA ARG A 88 14.63 -9.98 -16.81
C ARG A 88 14.78 -10.88 -15.57
N MET A 89 13.78 -10.91 -14.69
CA MET A 89 13.84 -11.65 -13.41
C MET A 89 13.69 -13.18 -13.59
N GLY A 90 13.30 -13.64 -14.78
CA GLY A 90 12.96 -15.04 -15.04
C GLY A 90 11.60 -15.44 -14.44
N ILE A 91 11.07 -16.58 -14.87
CA ILE A 91 9.72 -17.04 -14.47
C ILE A 91 9.66 -17.36 -12.97
N SER A 92 10.69 -18.03 -12.44
CA SER A 92 10.78 -18.35 -11.02
C SER A 92 10.86 -17.09 -10.17
N GLY A 93 11.71 -16.12 -10.53
CA GLY A 93 11.84 -14.86 -9.80
C GLY A 93 10.55 -14.04 -9.80
N MET A 94 9.80 -14.04 -10.92
CA MET A 94 8.47 -13.42 -10.98
C MET A 94 7.46 -14.12 -10.07
N ALA A 95 7.45 -15.46 -10.04
CA ALA A 95 6.56 -16.23 -9.18
C ALA A 95 6.88 -16.01 -7.69
N ASP A 96 8.15 -16.03 -7.31
CA ASP A 96 8.59 -15.77 -5.95
C ASP A 96 8.21 -14.35 -5.50
N SER A 97 8.44 -13.35 -6.35
CA SER A 97 8.05 -11.96 -6.07
C SER A 97 6.53 -11.79 -5.96
N PHE A 98 5.76 -12.50 -6.79
CA PHE A 98 4.30 -12.49 -6.72
C PHE A 98 3.80 -13.11 -5.42
N VAL A 99 4.35 -14.26 -5.02
CA VAL A 99 4.00 -14.91 -3.75
C VAL A 99 4.38 -14.03 -2.57
N GLU A 100 5.55 -13.38 -2.62
CA GLU A 100 5.97 -12.44 -1.57
C GLU A 100 4.99 -11.26 -1.44
N GLY A 101 4.58 -10.67 -2.56
CA GLY A 101 3.54 -9.64 -2.57
C GLY A 101 2.21 -10.14 -1.99
N CYS A 102 1.78 -11.36 -2.38
CA CYS A 102 0.56 -11.95 -1.84
C CYS A 102 0.60 -12.14 -0.32
N LYS A 103 1.75 -12.52 0.27
CA LYS A 103 1.87 -12.74 1.72
C LYS A 103 1.46 -11.53 2.53
N GLU A 104 1.81 -10.33 2.09
CA GLU A 104 1.42 -9.08 2.77
C GLU A 104 -0.11 -8.87 2.78
N PHE A 105 -0.79 -9.32 1.71
CA PHE A 105 -2.23 -9.22 1.59
C PHE A 105 -3.01 -10.33 2.30
N VAL A 106 -2.40 -11.48 2.62
CA VAL A 106 -3.08 -12.62 3.25
C VAL A 106 -3.77 -12.21 4.55
N TYR A 107 -3.09 -11.43 5.40
CA TYR A 107 -3.67 -10.96 6.66
C TYR A 107 -4.93 -10.11 6.43
N ALA A 108 -4.85 -9.13 5.53
CA ALA A 108 -6.00 -8.29 5.19
C ALA A 108 -7.14 -9.10 4.56
N ALA A 109 -6.83 -10.07 3.69
CA ALA A 109 -7.81 -10.93 3.05
C ALA A 109 -8.60 -11.78 4.06
N VAL A 110 -7.92 -12.33 5.08
CA VAL A 110 -8.59 -13.09 6.16
C VAL A 110 -9.54 -12.19 6.96
N VAL A 111 -9.11 -10.98 7.33
CA VAL A 111 -9.94 -10.02 8.06
C VAL A 111 -11.17 -9.60 7.24
N ILE A 112 -10.97 -9.25 5.97
CA ILE A 112 -12.06 -8.86 5.05
C ILE A 112 -13.03 -10.03 4.84
N GLY A 113 -12.51 -11.25 4.67
CA GLY A 113 -13.32 -12.45 4.51
C GLY A 113 -14.20 -12.71 5.73
N LEU A 114 -13.65 -12.60 6.93
CA LEU A 114 -14.39 -12.76 8.17
C LEU A 114 -15.44 -11.65 8.36
N ALA A 115 -15.08 -10.39 8.10
CA ALA A 115 -16.00 -9.26 8.16
C ALA A 115 -17.18 -9.46 7.19
N ARG A 116 -16.90 -9.93 5.97
CA ARG A 116 -17.94 -10.23 4.99
C ARG A 116 -18.82 -11.39 5.42
N GLY A 117 -18.23 -12.42 6.05
CA GLY A 117 -18.99 -13.53 6.64
C GLY A 117 -19.98 -13.06 7.70
N ILE A 118 -19.54 -12.22 8.65
CA ILE A 118 -20.42 -11.63 9.68
C ILE A 118 -21.54 -10.82 9.03
N LEU A 119 -21.20 -9.97 8.05
CA LEU A 119 -22.17 -9.15 7.35
C LEU A 119 -23.25 -10.00 6.68
N VAL A 120 -22.86 -11.06 5.96
CA VAL A 120 -23.81 -11.98 5.32
C VAL A 120 -24.71 -12.69 6.32
N VAL A 121 -24.19 -13.10 7.48
CA VAL A 121 -25.00 -13.71 8.54
C VAL A 121 -25.98 -12.69 9.15
N ALA A 122 -25.52 -11.48 9.42
CA ALA A 122 -26.35 -10.42 9.98
C ALA A 122 -27.45 -9.94 9.01
N GLU A 123 -27.15 -9.93 7.71
CA GLU A 123 -28.09 -9.59 6.64
C GLU A 123 -29.15 -10.68 6.48
N ASN A 124 -28.75 -11.95 6.36
CA ASN A 124 -29.69 -13.07 6.28
C ASN A 124 -30.55 -13.23 7.54
N GLY A 125 -30.00 -12.89 8.71
CA GLY A 125 -30.73 -12.89 9.98
C GLY A 125 -31.61 -11.66 10.21
N ARG A 126 -31.69 -10.70 9.27
CA ARG A 126 -32.38 -9.40 9.43
C ARG A 126 -31.96 -8.61 10.69
N ILE A 127 -30.75 -8.87 11.19
CA ILE A 127 -30.18 -8.16 12.34
C ILE A 127 -29.85 -6.72 11.94
N ILE A 128 -29.34 -6.53 10.72
CA ILE A 128 -29.01 -5.21 10.17
C ILE A 128 -30.27 -4.33 10.10
N ASP A 129 -31.38 -4.86 9.59
CA ASP A 129 -32.64 -4.13 9.47
C ASP A 129 -33.16 -3.65 10.84
N THR A 130 -33.03 -4.49 11.86
CA THR A 130 -33.46 -4.16 13.24
C THR A 130 -32.57 -3.06 13.85
N LEU A 131 -31.26 -3.15 13.63
CA LEU A 131 -30.30 -2.11 14.05
C LEU A 131 -30.58 -0.78 13.35
N LEU A 132 -30.83 -0.80 12.04
CA LEU A 132 -31.16 0.40 11.28
C LEU A 132 -32.47 1.02 11.75
N PHE A 133 -33.49 0.21 12.02
CA PHE A 133 -34.77 0.69 12.55
C PHE A 133 -34.57 1.41 13.90
N GLY A 134 -33.84 0.80 14.84
CA GLY A 134 -33.55 1.42 16.13
C GLY A 134 -32.75 2.72 16.03
N LEU A 135 -31.77 2.78 15.11
CA LEU A 135 -31.03 4.02 14.86
C LEU A 135 -31.91 5.10 14.20
N SER A 136 -32.82 4.71 13.31
CA SER A 136 -33.74 5.64 12.65
C SER A 136 -34.74 6.26 13.63
N GLU A 137 -35.25 5.47 14.58
CA GLU A 137 -36.16 5.94 15.64
C GLU A 137 -35.47 6.94 16.58
N MET A 138 -34.17 6.74 16.88
CA MET A 138 -33.37 7.72 17.63
C MET A 138 -33.13 9.02 16.87
N LEU A 139 -33.20 8.98 15.53
CA LEU A 139 -32.91 10.13 14.66
C LEU A 139 -34.16 10.93 14.27
N GLU A 140 -35.37 10.34 14.41
CA GLU A 140 -36.66 10.94 14.03
C GLU A 140 -36.99 12.26 14.75
N GLY A 141 -36.32 12.56 15.87
CA GLY A 141 -36.47 13.81 16.62
C GLY A 141 -35.54 14.95 16.18
N LEU A 142 -34.62 14.72 15.24
CA LEU A 142 -33.67 15.75 14.77
C LEU A 142 -34.20 16.46 13.51
N PRO A 143 -34.08 17.79 13.43
CA PRO A 143 -34.52 18.53 12.27
C PRO A 143 -33.75 18.11 11.01
N GLN A 144 -34.49 17.97 9.90
CA GLN A 144 -34.01 17.42 8.62
C GLN A 144 -33.01 18.31 7.85
N TYR A 145 -32.46 19.38 8.47
CA TYR A 145 -31.48 20.28 7.85
C TYR A 145 -30.06 19.99 8.38
N ALA A 146 -29.38 19.04 7.75
CA ALA A 146 -27.91 18.94 7.75
C ALA A 146 -27.47 18.30 6.43
#